data_AF-A0A9E5KDQ3-F1
#
_entry.id   AF-A0A9E5KDQ3-F1
#
_cell.length_a   1.000
_cell.length_b   1.000
_cell.length_c   1.000
_cell.angle_alpha   90.00
_cell.angle_beta   90.00
_cell.angle_gamma   90.00
#
_symmetry.space_group_name_H-M   'P 1'
#
loop_
_entity.id
_entity.type
_entity.pdbx_description
1 polymer ?
#
loop_
_entity_poly.entity_id
_entity_poly.type
_entity_poly.pdbx_seq_one_letter_code
_entity_poly.pdbx_strand_id
1 'polypeptide(L)'
;MVMLIVFVAVLTMITLAMIGAVAYAMQVRIYEQPVDGFFWRIPACTAAVLLFWIVWIMLTFRYPGHTRPLHQASLDSGPAPFDEMQVVTIDDRVETYRRERTTAPGYPKYKNINEADRPLPRRLKEIKVKQDRKDADYQAVFKPESAVTPDLRKAKSVIYKDDSGRIMEEDGLGVLKVSGSGWFAVLLLLNLSYIALWMVIFTIGVGLPFETGAGLGIGAALLTAFTTMPFLIAQVEALALKGG
;
A
#
# COMPACT_ATOMS: atom_id res chain seq x y z
N MET A 1 -6.78 17.68 0.26
CA MET A 1 -5.31 17.59 0.41
C MET A 1 -4.77 18.46 1.54
N VAL A 2 -5.03 19.78 1.55
CA VAL A 2 -4.53 20.70 2.60
C VAL A 2 -4.90 20.27 4.02
N MET A 3 -6.16 19.90 4.27
CA MET A 3 -6.61 19.44 5.59
C MET A 3 -5.87 18.18 6.09
N LEU A 4 -5.54 17.25 5.18
CA LEU A 4 -4.75 16.06 5.52
C LEU A 4 -3.32 16.44 5.88
N ILE A 5 -2.69 17.36 5.14
CA ILE A 5 -1.33 17.84 5.43
C ILE A 5 -1.29 18.52 6.80
N VAL A 6 -2.26 19.38 7.11
CA VAL A 6 -2.37 20.04 8.42
C VAL A 6 -2.54 19.00 9.53
N PHE A 7 -3.42 18.00 9.32
CA PHE A 7 -3.62 16.92 10.28
C PHE A 7 -2.33 16.13 10.52
N VAL A 8 -1.62 15.74 9.46
CA VAL A 8 -0.32 15.06 9.54
C VAL A 8 0.67 15.91 10.32
N ALA A 9 0.78 17.20 10.00
CA ALA A 9 1.71 18.10 10.68
C ALA A 9 1.41 18.21 12.18
N VAL A 10 0.14 18.38 12.57
CA VAL A 10 -0.27 18.44 13.98
C VAL A 10 0.02 17.12 14.70
N LEU A 11 -0.32 15.98 14.09
CA LEU A 11 -0.04 14.67 14.67
C LEU A 11 1.46 14.45 14.85
N THR A 12 2.26 14.82 13.84
CA THR A 12 3.73 14.74 13.87
C THR A 12 4.29 15.58 15.03
N MET A 13 3.83 16.82 15.18
CA MET A 13 4.25 17.71 16.26
C MET A 13 3.92 17.13 17.64
N ILE A 14 2.71 16.57 17.82
CA ILE A 14 2.31 15.95 19.09
C ILE A 14 3.18 14.73 19.42
N THR A 15 3.35 13.82 18.45
CA THR A 15 4.19 12.62 18.63
C THR A 15 5.63 12.99 18.98
N LEU A 16 6.20 13.99 18.31
CA LEU A 16 7.58 14.41 18.56
C LEU A 16 7.74 15.23 19.83
N ALA A 17 6.74 16.02 20.23
CA ALA A 17 6.74 16.67 21.53
C ALA A 17 6.72 15.62 22.67
N MET A 18 5.90 14.58 22.55
CA MET A 18 5.88 13.48 23.52
C MET A 18 7.21 12.72 23.54
N ILE A 19 7.75 12.37 22.36
CA ILE A 19 9.05 11.71 22.25
C ILE A 19 10.16 12.58 22.84
N GLY A 20 10.17 13.88 22.52
CA GLY A 20 11.13 14.84 23.05
C GLY A 20 11.03 14.97 24.56
N ALA A 21 9.83 15.00 25.13
CA ALA A 21 9.63 15.02 26.58
C ALA A 21 10.16 13.74 27.26
N VAL A 22 9.87 12.57 26.70
CA VAL A 22 10.38 11.28 27.20
C VAL A 22 11.91 11.23 27.09
N ALA A 23 12.45 11.64 25.95
CA ALA A 23 13.88 11.69 25.70
C ALA A 23 14.60 12.64 26.66
N TYR A 24 14.03 13.81 26.92
CA TYR A 24 14.53 14.76 27.91
C TYR A 24 14.51 14.15 29.32
N ALA A 25 13.40 13.53 29.72
CA ALA A 25 13.29 12.87 31.01
C ALA A 25 14.31 11.73 31.17
N MET A 26 14.58 10.99 30.09
CA MET A 26 15.64 9.98 30.07
C MET A 26 17.03 10.60 30.15
N GLN A 27 17.28 11.70 29.44
CA GLN A 27 18.56 12.39 29.52
C GLN A 27 18.84 12.89 30.93
N VAL A 28 17.87 13.50 31.60
CA VAL A 28 18.01 13.95 32.99
C VAL A 28 18.25 12.79 33.97
N ARG A 29 17.80 11.57 33.64
CA ARG A 29 18.04 10.37 34.47
C ARG A 29 19.38 9.70 34.20
N ILE A 30 19.83 9.69 32.95
CA ILE A 30 21.06 9.00 32.53
C ILE A 30 22.27 9.93 32.66
N TYR A 31 22.08 11.22 32.38
CA TYR A 31 23.08 12.27 32.42
C TYR A 31 22.76 13.28 33.51
N GLU A 32 23.79 13.82 34.15
CA GLU A 32 23.62 14.89 35.15
C GLU A 32 23.10 16.20 34.53
N GLN A 33 23.33 16.41 33.23
CA GLN A 33 22.85 17.56 32.47
C GLN A 33 22.39 17.15 31.06
N PRO A 34 21.30 17.74 30.53
CA PRO A 34 20.85 17.48 29.17
C PRO A 34 21.86 18.02 28.15
N VAL A 35 21.87 17.42 26.96
CA VAL A 35 22.82 17.78 25.90
C VAL A 35 22.55 19.20 25.38
N ASP A 36 23.62 19.95 25.15
CA ASP A 36 23.53 21.32 24.63
C ASP A 36 22.76 21.41 23.31
N GLY A 37 21.87 22.41 23.24
CA GLY A 37 21.08 22.70 22.05
C GLY A 37 19.83 21.83 21.89
N PHE A 38 19.42 21.06 22.90
CA PHE A 38 18.23 20.22 22.85
C PHE A 38 16.98 20.92 22.27
N PHE A 39 16.77 22.19 22.62
CA PHE A 39 15.62 23.00 22.20
C PHE A 39 15.49 23.18 20.68
N TRP A 40 16.59 23.34 19.94
CA TRP A 40 16.54 23.49 18.47
C TRP A 40 16.60 22.14 17.76
N ARG A 41 17.18 21.13 18.40
CA ARG A 41 17.28 19.78 17.84
C ARG A 41 15.91 19.10 17.73
N ILE A 42 15.00 19.30 18.69
CA ILE A 42 13.64 18.72 18.61
C ILE A 42 12.86 19.23 17.38
N PRO A 43 12.75 20.55 17.12
CA PRO A 43 12.15 21.06 15.88
C PRO A 43 12.84 20.55 14.62
N ALA A 44 14.17 20.46 14.61
CA ALA A 44 14.92 19.94 13.46
C ALA A 44 14.59 18.46 13.18
N CYS A 45 14.56 17.62 14.23
CA CYS A 45 14.14 16.22 14.12
C CYS A 45 12.68 16.11 13.66
N THR A 46 11.82 17.01 14.14
CA THR A 46 10.42 17.07 13.75
C THR A 46 10.25 17.37 12.27
N ALA A 47 10.99 18.36 11.77
CA ALA A 47 11.01 18.69 10.35
C ALA A 47 11.52 17.52 9.50
N ALA A 48 12.53 16.78 9.97
CA ALA A 48 13.07 15.62 9.26
C ALA A 48 12.03 14.48 9.12
N VAL A 49 11.32 14.14 10.21
CA VAL A 49 10.23 13.13 10.16
C VAL A 49 9.10 13.59 9.25
N LEU A 50 8.68 14.86 9.39
CA LEU A 50 7.61 15.42 8.57
C LEU A 50 7.96 15.37 7.08
N LEU A 51 9.18 15.78 6.72
CA LEU A 51 9.66 15.74 5.33
C LEU A 51 9.65 14.31 4.79
N PHE A 52 10.12 13.35 5.60
CA PHE A 52 10.12 11.94 5.21
C PHE A 52 8.69 11.41 4.99
N TRP A 53 7.75 11.74 5.88
CA TRP A 53 6.34 11.40 5.71
C TRP A 53 5.71 12.06 4.49
N ILE A 54 6.05 13.31 4.18
CA ILE A 54 5.58 13.98 2.96
C ILE A 54 6.05 13.20 1.73
N VAL A 55 7.33 12.82 1.66
CA VAL A 55 7.87 12.02 0.55
C VAL A 55 7.13 10.69 0.44
N TRP A 56 6.92 9.98 1.56
CA TRP A 56 6.17 8.72 1.56
C TRP A 56 4.73 8.92 1.10
N ILE A 57 4.02 9.93 1.62
CA ILE A 57 2.65 10.27 1.23
C ILE A 57 2.57 10.60 -0.26
N MET A 58 3.53 11.36 -0.81
CA MET A 58 3.58 11.66 -2.23
C MET A 58 3.75 10.39 -3.08
N LEU A 59 4.62 9.47 -2.65
CA LEU A 59 4.76 8.17 -3.31
C LEU A 59 3.47 7.36 -3.25
N THR A 60 2.79 7.33 -2.10
CA THR A 60 1.50 6.65 -1.93
C THR A 60 0.41 7.26 -2.79
N PHE A 61 0.36 8.58 -2.89
CA PHE A 61 -0.62 9.28 -3.73
C PHE A 61 -0.37 8.98 -5.21
N ARG A 62 0.90 8.93 -5.64
CA ARG A 62 1.27 8.65 -7.03
C ARG A 62 1.08 7.19 -7.42
N TYR A 63 1.30 6.28 -6.47
CA TYR A 63 1.28 4.83 -6.65
C TYR A 63 0.46 4.16 -5.52
N PRO A 64 -0.87 4.35 -5.52
CA PRO A 64 -1.72 3.79 -4.47
C PRO A 64 -1.58 2.26 -4.40
N GLY A 65 -1.59 1.70 -3.19
CA GLY A 65 -1.44 0.27 -2.94
C GLY A 65 0.00 -0.28 -2.99
N HIS A 66 0.98 0.47 -3.48
CA HIS A 66 2.36 -0.02 -3.65
C HIS A 66 3.31 0.36 -2.51
N THR A 67 2.96 1.36 -1.71
CA THR A 67 3.83 1.97 -0.69
C THR A 67 3.41 1.63 0.75
N ARG A 68 2.57 0.59 0.93
CA ARG A 68 2.11 0.17 2.25
C ARG A 68 3.29 -0.32 3.10
N PRO A 69 3.32 -0.07 4.42
CA PRO A 69 4.45 -0.45 5.28
C PRO A 69 4.68 -1.95 5.20
N LEU A 70 5.92 -2.41 5.46
CA LEU A 70 6.32 -3.80 5.15
C LEU A 70 5.47 -4.87 5.86
N HIS A 71 4.95 -4.57 7.05
CA HIS A 71 4.05 -5.46 7.80
C HIS A 71 2.63 -5.56 7.21
N GLN A 72 2.24 -4.62 6.34
CA GLN A 72 0.99 -4.63 5.57
C GLN A 72 1.22 -4.98 4.10
N ALA A 73 2.46 -4.92 3.65
CA ALA A 73 2.85 -5.35 2.32
C ALA A 73 2.72 -6.86 2.29
N SER A 74 1.74 -7.35 1.55
CA SER A 74 1.66 -8.77 1.33
C SER A 74 2.75 -9.18 0.34
N LEU A 75 3.76 -9.89 0.83
CA LEU A 75 4.86 -10.43 0.02
C LEU A 75 4.38 -11.59 -0.86
N ASP A 76 3.38 -12.34 -0.39
CA ASP A 76 2.87 -13.57 -1.03
C ASP A 76 1.42 -13.45 -1.51
N SER A 77 0.70 -12.39 -1.17
CA SER A 77 -0.65 -12.17 -1.67
C SER A 77 -0.63 -11.02 -2.66
N GLY A 78 -0.60 -11.36 -3.94
CA GLY A 78 -1.42 -10.58 -4.87
C GLY A 78 -2.81 -10.37 -4.23
N PRO A 79 -3.46 -9.22 -4.43
CA PRO A 79 -4.72 -8.92 -3.76
C PRO A 79 -5.68 -10.11 -3.88
N ALA A 80 -6.39 -10.38 -2.78
CA ALA A 80 -7.25 -11.55 -2.67
C ALA A 80 -8.13 -11.67 -3.93
N PRO A 81 -8.26 -12.88 -4.50
CA PRO A 81 -9.03 -13.04 -5.72
C PRO A 81 -10.44 -12.50 -5.55
N PHE A 82 -10.96 -11.80 -6.56
CA PHE A 82 -12.30 -11.23 -6.50
C PHE A 82 -13.35 -12.33 -6.30
N ASP A 83 -14.33 -12.11 -5.43
CA ASP A 83 -15.40 -13.09 -5.18
C ASP A 83 -16.38 -13.18 -6.35
N GLU A 84 -16.66 -12.05 -7.01
CA GLU A 84 -17.55 -11.96 -8.16
C GLU A 84 -16.96 -11.04 -9.23
N MET A 85 -17.11 -11.45 -10.48
CA MET A 85 -16.74 -10.67 -11.64
C MET A 85 -17.82 -10.80 -12.72
N GLN A 86 -18.16 -9.68 -13.36
CA GLN A 86 -18.94 -9.64 -14.58
C GLN A 86 -17.97 -9.57 -15.75
N VAL A 87 -18.10 -10.48 -16.69
CA VAL A 87 -17.30 -10.49 -17.90
C VAL A 87 -18.19 -10.12 -19.07
N VAL A 88 -17.67 -9.27 -19.95
CA VAL A 88 -18.30 -8.93 -21.22
C VAL A 88 -17.57 -9.71 -22.30
N THR A 89 -18.27 -10.63 -22.95
CA THR A 89 -17.69 -11.44 -24.04
C THR A 89 -17.55 -10.61 -25.32
N ILE A 90 -16.87 -11.16 -26.33
CA ILE A 90 -16.72 -10.54 -27.65
C ILE A 90 -18.08 -10.32 -28.32
N ASP A 91 -19.05 -11.20 -28.06
CA ASP A 91 -20.42 -11.13 -28.58
C ASP A 91 -21.32 -10.17 -27.78
N ASP A 92 -20.73 -9.28 -26.98
CA ASP A 92 -21.42 -8.34 -26.07
C ASP A 92 -22.37 -9.02 -25.06
N ARG A 93 -22.17 -10.31 -24.76
CA ARG A 93 -22.91 -11.00 -23.70
C ARG A 93 -22.28 -10.68 -22.35
N VAL A 94 -23.12 -10.31 -21.39
CA VAL A 94 -22.71 -10.05 -20.01
C VAL A 94 -22.95 -11.31 -19.19
N GLU A 95 -21.89 -11.88 -18.63
CA GLU A 95 -21.94 -13.10 -17.84
C GLU A 95 -21.33 -12.85 -16.46
N THR A 96 -22.02 -13.32 -15.40
CA THR A 96 -21.54 -13.14 -14.03
C THR A 96 -20.92 -14.43 -13.53
N TYR A 97 -19.69 -14.33 -13.05
CA TYR A 97 -18.90 -15.42 -12.52
C TYR A 97 -18.65 -15.22 -11.04
N ARG A 98 -18.83 -16.28 -10.25
CA ARG A 98 -18.52 -16.32 -8.82
C ARG A 98 -17.36 -17.27 -8.57
N ARG A 99 -16.47 -16.87 -7.68
CA ARG A 99 -15.33 -17.66 -7.23
C ARG A 99 -15.80 -18.94 -6.53
N GLU A 100 -15.30 -20.08 -6.98
CA GLU A 100 -15.51 -21.36 -6.32
C GLU A 100 -14.56 -21.48 -5.12
N ARG A 101 -15.09 -21.86 -3.95
CA ARG A 101 -14.28 -22.12 -2.76
C ARG A 101 -13.49 -23.41 -2.97
N THR A 102 -12.29 -23.29 -3.51
CA THR A 102 -11.35 -24.39 -3.67
C THR A 102 -10.29 -24.31 -2.58
N THR A 103 -10.02 -25.43 -1.91
CA THR A 103 -8.97 -25.58 -0.89
C THR A 103 -7.60 -25.88 -1.48
N ALA A 104 -7.53 -26.19 -2.78
CA ALA A 104 -6.29 -26.52 -3.47
C ALA A 104 -5.47 -25.24 -3.79
N PRO A 105 -4.14 -25.26 -3.57
CA PRO A 105 -3.26 -24.17 -3.97
C PRO A 105 -3.23 -24.05 -5.50
N GLY A 106 -3.52 -22.87 -6.03
CA GLY A 106 -3.56 -22.61 -7.46
C GLY A 106 -4.38 -21.37 -7.82
N TYR A 107 -4.61 -21.16 -9.12
CA TYR A 107 -5.45 -20.07 -9.59
C TYR A 107 -6.91 -20.27 -9.12
N PRO A 108 -7.59 -19.18 -8.70
CA PRO A 108 -9.00 -19.23 -8.35
C PRO A 108 -9.83 -19.75 -9.52
N LYS A 109 -10.72 -20.71 -9.25
CA LYS A 109 -11.71 -21.16 -10.23
C LYS A 109 -12.96 -20.32 -10.12
N TYR A 110 -13.58 -20.04 -11.27
CA TYR A 110 -14.78 -19.24 -11.37
C TYR A 110 -15.87 -20.04 -12.08
N LYS A 111 -17.09 -20.02 -11.54
CA LYS A 111 -18.28 -20.64 -12.13
C LYS A 111 -19.31 -19.58 -12.48
N ASN A 112 -19.96 -19.74 -13.63
CA ASN A 112 -21.03 -18.85 -14.04
C ASN A 112 -22.24 -19.04 -13.11
N ILE A 113 -22.84 -17.94 -12.64
CA ILE A 113 -23.98 -17.97 -11.71
C ILE A 113 -25.24 -18.49 -12.39
N ASN A 114 -25.41 -18.22 -13.69
CA ASN A 114 -26.60 -18.58 -14.46
C ASN A 114 -26.49 -19.98 -15.09
N GLU A 115 -25.27 -20.43 -15.42
CA GLU A 115 -25.01 -21.72 -16.09
C GLU A 115 -23.81 -22.44 -15.44
N ALA A 116 -24.06 -23.28 -14.43
CA ALA A 116 -23.02 -23.85 -13.56
C ALA A 116 -21.87 -24.58 -14.28
N ASP A 117 -22.12 -25.16 -15.45
CA ASP A 117 -21.14 -25.95 -16.22
C ASP A 117 -20.46 -25.16 -17.34
N ARG A 118 -20.77 -23.86 -17.50
CA ARG A 118 -20.17 -23.07 -18.57
C ARG A 118 -18.77 -22.57 -18.16
N PRO A 119 -17.71 -22.95 -18.89
CA PRO A 119 -16.36 -22.49 -18.59
C PRO A 119 -16.24 -20.97 -18.79
N LEU A 120 -15.29 -20.36 -18.09
CA LEU A 120 -14.97 -18.95 -18.26
C LEU A 120 -14.47 -18.71 -19.71
N PRO A 121 -15.11 -17.82 -20.49
CA PRO A 121 -14.67 -17.53 -21.84
C PRO A 121 -13.27 -16.95 -21.82
N ARG A 122 -12.45 -17.41 -22.77
CA ARG A 122 -11.17 -16.78 -23.07
C ARG A 122 -11.42 -15.51 -23.86
N ARG A 123 -10.51 -14.54 -23.76
CA ARG A 123 -10.54 -13.27 -24.49
C ARG A 123 -11.82 -12.46 -24.29
N LEU A 124 -11.80 -11.66 -23.24
CA LEU A 124 -12.92 -10.84 -22.82
C LEU A 124 -12.79 -9.44 -23.43
N LYS A 125 -13.92 -8.79 -23.70
CA LYS A 125 -13.95 -7.39 -24.12
C LYS A 125 -13.70 -6.49 -22.92
N GLU A 126 -14.33 -6.81 -21.79
CA GLU A 126 -14.18 -6.10 -20.52
C GLU A 126 -14.37 -7.07 -19.35
N ILE A 127 -13.69 -6.78 -18.23
CA ILE A 127 -13.91 -7.47 -16.95
C ILE A 127 -14.30 -6.41 -15.93
N LYS A 128 -15.49 -6.54 -15.37
CA LYS A 128 -16.03 -5.68 -14.34
C LYS A 128 -15.96 -6.43 -13.02
N VAL A 129 -15.31 -5.86 -12.01
CA VAL A 129 -15.13 -6.51 -10.70
C VAL A 129 -15.67 -5.65 -9.57
N LYS A 130 -16.24 -6.31 -8.57
CA LYS A 130 -16.70 -5.66 -7.34
C LYS A 130 -15.51 -5.46 -6.41
N GLN A 131 -15.13 -4.20 -6.21
CA GLN A 131 -14.09 -3.82 -5.27
C GLN A 131 -14.75 -3.66 -3.90
N ASP A 132 -14.72 -4.73 -3.10
CA ASP A 132 -15.18 -4.81 -1.70
C ASP A 132 -16.67 -5.12 -1.41
N ARG A 133 -16.90 -5.52 -0.15
CA ARG A 133 -18.03 -6.31 0.42
C ARG A 133 -19.46 -5.97 -0.05
N LYS A 134 -20.16 -7.01 -0.53
CA LYS A 134 -21.60 -7.27 -0.75
C LYS A 134 -22.50 -6.25 -1.46
N ASP A 135 -22.29 -4.94 -1.37
CA ASP A 135 -23.24 -3.93 -1.88
C ASP A 135 -22.60 -2.81 -2.73
N ALA A 136 -21.34 -2.97 -3.15
CA ALA A 136 -20.71 -2.03 -4.07
C ALA A 136 -21.05 -2.35 -5.54
N ASP A 137 -21.40 -1.32 -6.31
CA ASP A 137 -21.45 -1.36 -7.77
C ASP A 137 -20.10 -1.81 -8.35
N TYR A 138 -20.11 -2.30 -9.59
CA TYR A 138 -18.89 -2.70 -10.31
C TYR A 138 -18.00 -1.49 -10.58
N GLN A 139 -17.11 -1.17 -9.63
CA GLN A 139 -16.28 0.04 -9.66
C GLN A 139 -15.03 -0.10 -10.54
N ALA A 140 -14.51 -1.31 -10.74
CA ALA A 140 -13.28 -1.51 -11.50
C ALA A 140 -13.57 -2.21 -12.83
N VAL A 141 -13.22 -1.55 -13.94
CA VAL A 141 -13.36 -2.07 -15.31
C VAL A 141 -11.98 -2.28 -15.89
N PHE A 142 -11.66 -3.52 -16.25
CA PHE A 142 -10.42 -3.90 -16.90
C PHE A 142 -10.68 -4.10 -18.39
N LYS A 143 -9.89 -3.42 -19.22
CA LYS A 143 -9.94 -3.48 -20.68
C LYS A 143 -8.66 -4.13 -21.22
N PRO A 144 -8.74 -4.89 -22.31
CA PRO A 144 -7.55 -5.49 -22.92
C PRO A 144 -6.61 -4.39 -23.42
N GLU A 145 -5.31 -4.51 -23.13
CA GLU A 145 -4.29 -3.55 -23.54
C GLU A 145 -4.09 -3.51 -25.06
N SER A 146 -4.33 -4.64 -25.74
CA SER A 146 -4.20 -4.80 -27.18
C SER A 146 -5.49 -5.33 -27.79
N ALA A 147 -5.78 -4.92 -29.04
CA ALA A 147 -6.93 -5.42 -29.79
C ALA A 147 -6.99 -6.95 -29.75
N VAL A 148 -8.11 -7.46 -29.24
CA VAL A 148 -8.35 -8.90 -29.10
C VAL A 148 -8.51 -9.48 -30.51
N THR A 149 -7.44 -10.04 -31.05
CA THR A 149 -7.51 -10.77 -32.33
C THR A 149 -8.12 -12.14 -32.05
N PRO A 150 -9.06 -12.67 -32.86
CA PRO A 150 -9.68 -13.98 -32.61
C PRO A 150 -8.79 -15.19 -32.93
N ASP A 151 -7.61 -15.00 -33.54
CA ASP A 151 -6.72 -16.11 -33.89
C ASP A 151 -6.08 -16.75 -32.64
N LEU A 152 -6.41 -18.02 -32.37
CA LEU A 152 -5.95 -18.78 -31.21
C LEU A 152 -4.51 -19.27 -31.33
N ARG A 153 -3.95 -19.37 -32.55
CA ARG A 153 -2.66 -20.05 -32.78
C ARG A 153 -1.42 -19.19 -32.52
N LYS A 154 -1.57 -17.86 -32.38
CA LYS A 154 -0.44 -16.91 -32.24
C LYS A 154 -0.49 -16.05 -30.98
N ALA A 155 -1.47 -16.24 -30.10
CA ALA A 155 -1.72 -15.26 -29.06
C ALA A 155 -0.86 -15.49 -27.83
N LYS A 156 -0.06 -14.47 -27.55
CA LYS A 156 0.44 -14.15 -26.21
C LYS A 156 -0.76 -13.94 -25.28
N SER A 157 -0.63 -14.28 -24.00
CA SER A 157 -1.67 -14.04 -22.99
C SER A 157 -2.15 -12.59 -23.04
N VAL A 158 -3.47 -12.38 -23.04
CA VAL A 158 -4.04 -11.03 -23.06
C VAL A 158 -3.86 -10.40 -21.69
N ILE A 159 -3.36 -9.17 -21.68
CA ILE A 159 -3.19 -8.36 -20.48
C ILE A 159 -4.35 -7.38 -20.42
N TYR A 160 -5.08 -7.40 -19.31
CA TYR A 160 -6.16 -6.46 -19.03
C TYR A 160 -5.67 -5.41 -18.04
N LYS A 161 -5.94 -4.14 -18.34
CA LYS A 161 -5.58 -2.99 -17.51
C LYS A 161 -6.82 -2.21 -17.13
N ASP A 162 -6.88 -1.75 -15.89
CA ASP A 162 -7.89 -0.78 -15.48
C ASP A 162 -7.36 0.66 -15.52
N ASP A 163 -8.23 1.61 -15.23
CA ASP A 163 -7.88 3.04 -15.21
C ASP A 163 -6.84 3.39 -14.14
N SER A 164 -6.70 2.55 -13.10
CA SER A 164 -5.67 2.67 -12.06
C SER A 164 -4.32 2.05 -12.45
N GLY A 165 -4.21 1.46 -13.65
CA GLY A 165 -2.99 0.80 -14.12
C GLY A 165 -2.71 -0.57 -13.48
N ARG A 166 -3.67 -1.14 -12.76
CA ARG A 166 -3.61 -2.52 -12.24
C ARG A 166 -3.73 -3.49 -13.40
N ILE A 167 -2.95 -4.57 -13.35
CA ILE A 167 -2.87 -5.54 -14.42
C ILE A 167 -3.52 -6.85 -14.00
N MET A 168 -4.34 -7.44 -14.87
CA MET A 168 -4.88 -8.79 -14.76
C MET A 168 -4.49 -9.57 -16.02
N GLU A 169 -3.97 -10.78 -15.86
CA GLU A 169 -3.60 -11.64 -16.99
C GLU A 169 -4.73 -12.63 -17.30
N GLU A 170 -4.91 -12.99 -18.57
CA GLU A 170 -5.93 -13.94 -19.03
C GLU A 170 -5.85 -15.32 -18.32
N ASP A 171 -4.64 -15.79 -18.03
CA ASP A 171 -4.44 -17.08 -17.33
C ASP A 171 -4.66 -16.99 -15.81
N GLY A 172 -4.73 -15.77 -15.28
CA GLY A 172 -4.90 -15.46 -13.86
C GLY A 172 -6.11 -14.56 -13.59
N LEU A 173 -7.20 -14.77 -14.33
CA LEU A 173 -8.42 -13.98 -14.17
C LEU A 173 -8.89 -13.96 -12.71
N GLY A 174 -9.28 -12.79 -12.26
CA GLY A 174 -9.67 -12.57 -10.87
C GLY A 174 -8.51 -12.34 -9.90
N VAL A 175 -7.25 -12.48 -10.33
CA VAL A 175 -6.05 -12.14 -9.54
C VAL A 175 -5.36 -10.94 -10.19
N LEU A 176 -5.11 -9.88 -9.41
CA LEU A 176 -4.30 -8.78 -9.93
C LEU A 176 -2.83 -9.15 -9.81
N LYS A 177 -2.12 -9.03 -10.92
CA LYS A 177 -0.67 -9.17 -10.94
C LYS A 177 -0.07 -7.85 -10.52
N VAL A 178 0.45 -7.81 -9.29
CA VAL A 178 1.25 -6.67 -8.84
C VAL A 178 2.58 -6.76 -9.58
N SER A 179 2.80 -5.86 -10.54
CA SER A 179 4.00 -5.87 -11.36
C SER A 179 5.22 -5.50 -10.50
N GLY A 180 6.17 -6.43 -10.40
CA GLY A 180 7.58 -6.08 -10.33
C GLY A 180 8.24 -6.25 -8.96
N SER A 181 9.16 -7.22 -8.92
CA SER A 181 10.23 -7.35 -7.93
C SER A 181 10.95 -6.02 -7.59
N GLY A 182 10.96 -5.04 -8.50
CA GLY A 182 11.51 -3.71 -8.26
C GLY A 182 10.78 -2.90 -7.18
N TRP A 183 9.45 -3.03 -7.05
CA TRP A 183 8.70 -2.32 -6.01
C TRP A 183 9.02 -2.82 -4.61
N PHE A 184 9.32 -4.12 -4.47
CA PHE A 184 9.78 -4.67 -3.20
C PHE A 184 11.09 -4.01 -2.76
N ALA A 185 12.05 -3.80 -3.67
CA ALA A 185 13.30 -3.13 -3.34
C ALA A 185 13.09 -1.66 -2.91
N VAL A 186 12.22 -0.92 -3.61
CA VAL A 186 11.84 0.45 -3.23
C VAL A 186 11.20 0.46 -1.84
N LEU A 187 10.27 -0.47 -1.58
CA LEU A 187 9.58 -0.55 -0.31
C LEU A 187 10.52 -0.92 0.84
N LEU A 188 11.42 -1.88 0.61
CA LEU A 188 12.45 -2.27 1.57
C LEU A 188 13.34 -1.08 1.92
N LEU A 189 13.83 -0.36 0.91
CA LEU A 189 14.67 0.83 1.10
C LEU A 189 13.94 1.94 1.85
N LEU A 190 12.65 2.15 1.57
CA LEU A 190 11.81 3.13 2.26
C LEU A 190 11.64 2.78 3.75
N ASN A 191 11.38 1.51 4.08
CA ASN A 191 11.27 1.08 5.48
C ASN A 191 12.61 1.11 6.22
N LEU A 192 13.71 0.72 5.57
CA LEU A 192 15.06 0.81 6.15
C LEU A 192 15.46 2.26 6.42
N SER A 193 15.19 3.15 5.47
CA SER A 193 15.44 4.58 5.61
C SER A 193 14.61 5.19 6.73
N TYR A 194 13.39 4.71 6.93
CA TYR A 194 12.54 5.13 8.05
C TYR A 194 13.11 4.72 9.41
N ILE A 195 13.53 3.46 9.55
CA ILE A 195 14.16 2.97 10.78
C ILE A 195 15.46 3.74 11.05
N ALA A 196 16.29 3.91 10.01
CA ALA A 196 17.54 4.66 10.09
C ALA A 196 17.31 6.12 10.51
N LEU A 197 16.27 6.78 9.97
CA LEU A 197 15.89 8.14 10.36
C LEU A 197 15.60 8.23 11.85
N TRP A 198 14.79 7.32 12.39
CA TRP A 198 14.50 7.30 13.83
C TRP A 198 15.74 7.02 14.67
N MET A 199 16.60 6.09 14.26
CA MET A 199 17.87 5.84 14.94
C MET A 199 18.76 7.09 14.96
N VAL A 200 18.88 7.81 13.84
CA VAL A 200 19.64 9.06 13.74
C VAL A 200 19.04 10.14 14.64
N ILE A 201 17.72 10.26 14.68
CA ILE A 201 17.02 11.22 15.55
C ILE A 201 17.36 10.96 17.02
N PHE A 202 17.28 9.72 17.50
CA PHE A 202 17.53 9.45 18.92
C PHE A 202 19.02 9.44 19.30
N THR A 203 19.89 8.98 18.41
CA THR A 203 21.35 8.95 18.67
C THR A 203 21.99 10.32 18.51
N ILE A 204 21.79 10.98 17.37
CA ILE A 204 22.45 12.25 17.02
C ILE A 204 21.57 13.44 17.40
N GLY A 205 20.29 13.39 17.02
CA GLY A 205 19.35 14.49 17.25
C GLY A 205 19.11 14.75 18.74
N VAL A 206 18.70 13.73 19.47
CA VAL A 206 18.50 13.81 20.92
C VAL A 206 19.85 13.79 21.62
N GLY A 207 20.81 12.97 21.17
CA GLY A 207 22.12 12.83 21.81
C GLY A 207 22.18 11.72 22.86
N LEU A 208 21.44 10.62 22.66
CA LEU A 208 21.53 9.44 23.53
C LEU A 208 22.74 8.56 23.15
N PRO A 209 23.24 7.71 24.06
CA PRO A 209 24.23 6.70 23.71
C PRO A 209 23.71 5.82 22.57
N PHE A 210 24.60 5.33 21.71
CA PHE A 210 24.19 4.57 20.52
C PHE A 210 23.23 3.42 20.86
N GLU A 211 23.52 2.63 21.89
CA GLU A 211 22.70 1.48 22.29
C GLU A 211 21.26 1.89 22.68
N THR A 212 21.13 2.90 23.55
CA THR A 212 19.82 3.42 23.99
C THR A 212 19.09 4.12 22.86
N GLY A 213 19.80 4.95 22.10
CA GLY A 213 19.23 5.71 20.99
C GLY A 213 18.78 4.81 19.83
N ALA A 214 19.56 3.78 19.50
CA ALA A 214 19.17 2.78 18.51
C ALA A 214 17.93 2.00 18.95
N GLY A 215 17.90 1.54 20.20
CA GLY A 215 16.75 0.80 20.75
C GLY A 215 15.47 1.64 20.74
N LEU A 216 15.53 2.88 21.22
CA LEU A 216 14.39 3.81 21.20
C LEU A 216 14.00 4.21 19.78
N GLY A 217 14.96 4.40 18.89
CA GLY A 217 14.73 4.69 17.48
C GLY A 217 13.96 3.58 16.79
N ILE A 218 14.39 2.32 16.95
CA ILE A 218 13.67 1.16 16.42
C ILE A 218 12.27 1.07 17.04
N GLY A 219 12.14 1.23 18.36
CA GLY A 219 10.85 1.21 19.06
C GLY A 219 9.88 2.27 18.54
N ALA A 220 10.35 3.52 18.36
CA ALA A 220 9.56 4.61 17.82
C ALA A 220 9.18 4.39 16.34
N ALA A 221 10.12 3.89 15.53
CA ALA A 221 9.86 3.53 14.15
C ALA A 221 8.76 2.47 14.04
N LEU A 222 8.84 1.40 14.83
CA LEU A 222 7.82 0.35 14.86
C LEU A 222 6.48 0.90 15.37
N LEU A 223 6.47 1.61 16.50
CA LEU A 223 5.24 2.16 17.08
C LEU A 223 4.49 3.02 16.05
N THR A 224 5.19 3.94 15.39
CA THR A 224 4.59 4.82 14.39
C THR A 224 4.24 4.08 13.09
N ALA A 225 5.01 3.07 12.69
CA ALA A 225 4.69 2.21 11.57
C ALA A 225 3.41 1.41 11.80
N PHE A 226 3.13 0.92 13.01
CA PHE A 226 1.92 0.15 13.32
C PHE A 226 0.69 1.01 13.64
N THR A 227 0.88 2.22 14.15
CA THR A 227 -0.24 3.08 14.60
C THR A 227 -0.57 4.18 13.60
N THR A 228 0.42 4.98 13.23
CA THR A 228 0.22 6.24 12.50
C THR A 228 0.22 6.03 11.00
N MET A 229 1.20 5.29 10.48
CA MET A 229 1.37 5.06 9.04
C MET A 229 0.16 4.40 8.37
N PRO A 230 -0.49 3.37 8.94
CA PRO A 230 -1.65 2.73 8.33
C PRO A 230 -2.80 3.70 8.14
N PHE A 231 -3.05 4.52 9.16
CA PHE A 231 -4.09 5.54 9.11
C PHE A 231 -3.79 6.59 8.04
N LEU A 232 -2.57 7.11 7.99
CA LEU A 232 -2.17 8.09 6.99
C LEU A 232 -2.28 7.54 5.57
N ILE A 233 -1.78 6.33 5.33
CA ILE A 233 -1.82 5.69 4.01
C ILE A 233 -3.25 5.44 3.57
N ALA A 234 -4.13 4.93 4.46
CA ALA A 234 -5.53 4.71 4.13
C ALA A 234 -6.25 6.01 3.72
N GLN A 235 -5.98 7.12 4.40
CA GLN A 235 -6.56 8.42 4.04
C GLN A 235 -6.03 8.93 2.69
N VAL A 236 -4.74 8.78 2.42
CA VAL A 236 -4.12 9.18 1.15
C VAL A 236 -4.66 8.35 -0.01
N GLU A 237 -4.76 7.03 0.16
CA GLU A 237 -5.33 6.12 -0.84
C GLU A 237 -6.79 6.47 -1.12
N ALA A 238 -7.60 6.73 -0.09
CA ALA A 238 -9.00 7.15 -0.25
C ALA A 238 -9.14 8.49 -0.99
N LEU A 239 -8.20 9.43 -0.80
CA LEU A 239 -8.18 10.69 -1.54
C LEU A 239 -7.72 10.51 -2.99
N ALA A 240 -6.70 9.67 -3.23
CA ALA A 240 -6.20 9.39 -4.56
C ALA A 240 -7.28 8.76 -5.45
N LEU A 241 -8.08 7.84 -4.89
CA LEU A 241 -9.19 7.18 -5.59
C LEU A 241 -10.37 8.12 -5.90
N LYS A 242 -10.55 9.22 -5.17
CA LYS A 242 -11.64 10.20 -5.41
C LYS A 242 -11.27 11.28 -6.42
N GLY A 243 -9.98 11.51 -6.64
CA GLY A 243 -9.46 12.64 -7.42
C GLY A 243 -8.93 12.29 -8.81
N GLY A 244 -8.90 11.00 -9.17
CA GLY A 244 -8.66 10.52 -10.53
C GLY A 244 -9.99 10.24 -11.22
#